data_AF-A0A924MUW5-F1
#
_entry.id   AF-A0A924MUW5-F1
#
_cell.length_a   1.000
_cell.length_b   1.000
_cell.length_c   1.000
_cell.angle_alpha   90.00
_cell.angle_beta   90.00
_cell.angle_gamma   90.00
#
_symmetry.space_group_name_H-M   'P 1'
#
loop_
_entity.id
_entity.type
_entity.pdbx_description
1 polymer ?
#
loop_
_entity_poly.entity_id
_entity_poly.type
_entity_poly.pdbx_seq_one_letter_code
_entity_poly.pdbx_strand_id
1 'polypeptide(L)'
;MTDAESLAAAIHEDVSLHAHDPAWASTFEAERDRLTRLLPGTFVAIEHIGSTAVAGLPAKPIVDLLAAVESHDGDDSLIERLCDNGYTTSREFNASLVDRKWLM
;
A
#
# COMPACT_ATOMS: atom_id res chain seq x y z
N MET A 1 17.58 -2.09 13.13
CA MET A 1 17.67 -3.38 12.44
C MET A 1 18.56 -3.19 11.22
N THR A 2 19.45 -4.13 10.97
CA THR A 2 20.21 -4.20 9.72
C THR A 2 19.34 -4.78 8.61
N ASP A 3 19.67 -4.54 7.35
CA ASP A 3 18.94 -5.10 6.20
C ASP A 3 18.84 -6.64 6.25
N ALA A 4 19.88 -7.29 6.78
CA ALA A 4 19.92 -8.74 6.98
C ALA A 4 18.93 -9.22 8.05
N GLU A 5 18.74 -8.45 9.12
CA GLU A 5 17.75 -8.76 10.17
C GLU A 5 16.32 -8.54 9.67
N SER A 6 16.06 -7.47 8.90
CA SER A 6 14.76 -7.25 8.24
C SER A 6 14.43 -8.37 7.26
N LEU A 7 15.39 -8.79 6.44
CA LEU A 7 15.19 -9.86 5.48
C LEU A 7 14.92 -11.21 6.18
N ALA A 8 15.69 -11.53 7.22
CA ALA A 8 15.48 -12.76 7.99
C ALA A 8 14.09 -12.78 8.64
N ALA A 9 13.66 -11.65 9.22
CA ALA A 9 12.32 -11.52 9.80
C ALA A 9 11.21 -11.68 8.75
N ALA A 10 11.36 -11.09 7.57
CA ALA A 10 10.38 -11.23 6.48
C ALA A 10 10.29 -12.67 5.95
N ILE A 11 11.42 -13.39 5.84
CA ILE A 11 11.44 -14.79 5.39
C ILE A 11 10.73 -15.72 6.40
N HIS A 12 10.79 -15.40 7.69
CA HIS A 12 10.27 -16.22 8.78
C HIS A 12 8.97 -15.66 9.37
N GLU A 13 8.33 -14.71 8.68
CA GLU A 13 7.03 -14.17 9.09
C GLU A 13 5.98 -15.30 9.07
N ASP A 14 5.30 -15.51 10.20
CA ASP A 14 4.21 -16.47 10.29
C ASP A 14 3.04 -16.04 9.40
N VAL A 15 2.78 -16.82 8.34
CA VAL A 15 1.65 -16.60 7.44
C VAL A 15 0.38 -17.15 8.09
N SER A 16 -0.46 -16.26 8.59
CA SER A 16 -1.76 -16.62 9.17
C SER A 16 -2.91 -15.79 8.59
N LEU A 17 -4.09 -16.40 8.55
CA LEU A 17 -5.33 -15.75 8.17
C LEU A 17 -6.13 -15.43 9.42
N HIS A 18 -6.72 -14.24 9.45
CA HIS A 18 -7.62 -13.79 10.50
C HIS A 18 -9.05 -13.80 9.97
N ALA A 19 -10.02 -14.03 10.86
CA ALA A 19 -11.41 -13.77 10.54
C ALA A 19 -11.57 -12.31 10.11
N HIS A 20 -12.53 -12.05 9.22
CA HIS A 20 -12.75 -10.70 8.71
C HIS A 20 -12.99 -9.70 9.87
N ASP A 21 -12.21 -8.63 9.89
CA ASP A 21 -12.36 -7.54 10.85
C ASP A 21 -13.10 -6.36 10.19
N PRO A 22 -14.31 -5.97 10.67
CA PRO A 22 -15.02 -4.80 10.18
C PRO A 22 -14.24 -3.49 10.25
N ALA A 23 -13.21 -3.40 11.12
CA ALA A 23 -12.37 -2.22 11.23
C ALA A 23 -11.51 -1.97 9.98
N TRP A 24 -11.26 -2.98 9.14
CA TRP A 24 -10.45 -2.81 7.92
C TRP A 24 -11.02 -1.75 6.97
N ALA A 25 -12.35 -1.64 6.86
CA ALA A 25 -12.99 -0.60 6.08
C ALA A 25 -12.66 0.81 6.62
N SER A 26 -12.73 0.99 7.94
CA SER A 26 -12.38 2.28 8.57
C SER A 26 -10.89 2.61 8.49
N THR A 27 -10.02 1.58 8.53
CA THR A 27 -8.57 1.75 8.34
C THR A 27 -8.27 2.21 6.91
N PHE A 28 -8.93 1.62 5.91
CA PHE A 28 -8.85 2.08 4.53
C PHE A 28 -9.30 3.55 4.40
N GLU A 29 -10.47 3.91 4.94
CA GLU A 29 -11.00 5.27 4.85
C GLU A 29 -10.05 6.29 5.48
N ALA A 30 -9.49 5.98 6.66
CA ALA A 30 -8.52 6.84 7.33
C ALA A 30 -7.27 7.07 6.47
N GLU A 31 -6.77 6.02 5.83
CA GLU A 31 -5.57 6.09 4.99
C GLU A 31 -5.82 6.81 3.66
N ARG A 32 -6.97 6.56 3.02
CA ARG A 32 -7.44 7.32 1.86
C ARG A 32 -7.49 8.82 2.16
N ASP A 33 -8.08 9.17 3.30
CA ASP A 33 -8.22 10.57 3.71
C ASP A 33 -6.86 11.19 4.05
N ARG A 34 -5.93 10.41 4.62
CA ARG A 34 -4.53 10.83 4.87
C ARG A 34 -3.82 11.13 3.56
N LEU A 35 -3.86 10.22 2.60
CA LEU A 35 -3.27 10.38 1.26
C LEU A 35 -3.84 11.59 0.53
N THR A 36 -5.15 11.77 0.56
CA THR A 36 -5.84 12.90 -0.10
C THR A 36 -5.40 14.25 0.48
N ARG A 37 -5.19 14.33 1.80
CA ARG A 37 -4.67 15.54 2.46
C ARG A 37 -3.19 15.77 2.18
N LEU A 38 -2.40 14.71 2.12
CA LEU A 38 -0.95 14.79 1.88
C LEU A 38 -0.65 15.25 0.45
N LEU A 39 -1.43 14.75 -0.52
CA LEU A 39 -1.21 14.96 -1.96
C LEU A 39 -2.51 15.45 -2.62
N PRO A 40 -2.94 16.69 -2.31
CA PRO A 40 -4.21 17.22 -2.80
C PRO A 40 -4.22 17.33 -4.32
N GLY A 41 -5.26 16.78 -4.95
CA GLY A 41 -5.44 16.81 -6.41
C GLY A 41 -4.55 15.83 -7.18
N THR A 42 -3.77 14.99 -6.51
CA THR A 42 -2.93 13.98 -7.18
C THR A 42 -3.71 12.74 -7.61
N PHE A 43 -4.61 12.27 -6.76
CA PHE A 43 -5.34 11.02 -6.99
C PHE A 43 -6.69 11.26 -7.67
N VAL A 44 -6.94 10.54 -8.76
CA VAL A 44 -8.23 10.50 -9.47
C VAL A 44 -9.22 9.65 -8.68
N ALA A 45 -8.76 8.52 -8.15
CA ALA A 45 -9.52 7.62 -7.30
C ALA A 45 -8.58 6.89 -6.34
N ILE A 46 -9.11 6.49 -5.19
CA ILE A 46 -8.42 5.61 -4.24
C ILE A 46 -9.44 4.59 -3.76
N GLU A 47 -9.20 3.31 -4.04
CA GLU A 47 -10.13 2.21 -3.80
C GLU A 47 -9.55 1.18 -2.82
N HIS A 48 -10.42 0.60 -1.99
CA HIS A 48 -10.05 -0.53 -1.12
C HIS A 48 -10.05 -1.80 -1.97
N ILE A 49 -8.90 -2.44 -2.09
CA ILE A 49 -8.75 -3.68 -2.86
C ILE A 49 -8.25 -4.82 -1.96
N GLY A 50 -8.09 -6.00 -2.55
CA GLY A 50 -7.60 -7.17 -1.82
C GLY A 50 -8.66 -7.82 -0.93
N SER A 51 -8.25 -8.85 -0.19
CA SER A 51 -9.19 -9.67 0.59
C SER A 51 -9.83 -8.91 1.74
N THR A 52 -9.14 -7.91 2.31
CA THR A 52 -9.66 -7.10 3.42
C THR A 52 -10.78 -6.15 3.01
N ALA A 53 -10.98 -5.93 1.70
CA ALA A 53 -12.12 -5.18 1.17
C ALA A 53 -13.42 -6.01 1.10
N VAL A 54 -13.33 -7.34 1.27
CA VAL A 54 -14.47 -8.24 1.09
C VAL A 54 -15.05 -8.64 2.44
N ALA A 55 -16.22 -8.09 2.77
CA ALA A 55 -16.92 -8.38 4.01
C ALA A 55 -17.10 -9.90 4.24
N GLY A 56 -16.64 -10.38 5.40
CA GLY A 56 -16.75 -11.77 5.81
C GLY A 56 -15.66 -12.72 5.28
N LEU A 57 -14.74 -12.24 4.43
CA LEU A 57 -13.63 -13.05 3.92
C LEU A 57 -12.43 -13.05 4.89
N PRO A 58 -11.95 -14.23 5.36
CA PRO A 58 -10.70 -14.30 6.12
C PRO A 58 -9.49 -13.86 5.29
N ALA A 59 -8.60 -13.08 5.87
CA ALA A 59 -7.47 -12.47 5.18
C ALA A 59 -6.25 -12.31 6.10
N LYS A 60 -5.07 -12.06 5.51
CA LYS A 60 -3.97 -11.43 6.25
C LYS A 60 -4.44 -10.01 6.65
N PRO A 61 -4.08 -9.49 7.84
CA PRO A 61 -4.56 -8.20 8.32
C PRO A 61 -3.79 -7.04 7.68
N ILE A 62 -3.81 -6.99 6.35
CA ILE A 62 -3.12 -5.99 5.51
C ILE A 62 -4.20 -5.32 4.65
N VAL A 63 -4.30 -4.00 4.77
CA VAL A 63 -5.24 -3.19 3.97
C VAL A 63 -4.54 -2.75 2.70
N ASP A 64 -5.04 -3.20 1.55
CA ASP A 64 -4.48 -2.86 0.25
C ASP A 64 -5.27 -1.70 -0.39
N LEU A 65 -4.55 -0.73 -0.94
CA LEU A 65 -5.13 0.43 -1.62
C LEU A 65 -4.72 0.43 -3.10
N LEU A 66 -5.67 0.75 -3.98
CA LEU A 66 -5.40 1.11 -5.37
C LEU A 66 -5.62 2.61 -5.56
N ALA A 67 -4.53 3.36 -5.72
CA ALA A 67 -4.58 4.80 -5.95
C ALA A 67 -4.30 5.11 -7.44
N ALA A 68 -5.32 5.58 -8.16
CA ALA A 68 -5.22 5.99 -9.55
C ALA A 68 -4.77 7.45 -9.66
N VAL A 69 -3.89 7.73 -10.62
CA VAL A 69 -3.38 9.06 -10.95
C VAL A 69 -3.63 9.35 -12.43
N GLU A 70 -3.64 10.62 -12.84
CA GLU A 70 -3.85 11.00 -14.25
C GLU A 70 -2.72 10.50 -15.17
N SER A 71 -1.48 10.58 -14.68
CA SER A 71 -0.31 10.01 -15.32
C SER A 71 0.72 9.66 -14.25
N HIS A 72 1.44 8.58 -14.50
CA HIS A 72 2.57 8.13 -13.70
C HIS A 72 3.92 8.45 -14.40
N ASP A 73 3.91 9.33 -15.40
CA ASP A 73 5.14 9.80 -16.05
C ASP A 73 5.87 10.78 -15.12
N GLY A 74 7.13 10.49 -14.77
CA GLY A 74 7.90 11.31 -13.83
C GLY A 74 7.62 11.02 -12.34
N ASP A 75 7.15 9.81 -12.04
CA ASP A 75 6.77 9.29 -10.72
C ASP A 75 7.77 9.48 -9.59
N ASP A 76 9.06 9.67 -9.88
CA ASP A 76 10.11 9.69 -8.86
C ASP A 76 9.77 10.69 -7.73
N SER A 77 9.24 11.88 -8.07
CA SER A 77 8.84 12.87 -7.05
C SER A 77 7.59 12.50 -6.23
N LEU A 78 6.70 11.67 -6.78
CA LEU A 78 5.50 11.20 -6.09
C LEU A 78 5.87 10.04 -5.16
N ILE A 79 6.65 9.09 -5.68
CA ILE A 79 7.17 7.95 -4.91
C ILE A 79 8.02 8.46 -3.74
N GLU A 80 8.94 9.40 -3.97
CA GLU A 80 9.75 10.01 -2.90
C GLU A 80 8.88 10.65 -1.82
N ARG A 81 7.87 11.44 -2.20
CA ARG A 81 6.94 12.04 -1.22
C ARG A 81 6.15 11.01 -0.43
N LEU A 82 5.72 9.92 -1.06
CA LEU A 82 5.06 8.82 -0.36
C LEU A 82 6.03 8.14 0.60
N CYS A 83 7.28 7.90 0.16
CA CYS A 83 8.31 7.31 0.99
C CYS A 83 8.69 8.17 2.22
N ASP A 84 8.79 9.49 2.04
CA ASP A 84 8.98 10.46 3.12
C ASP A 84 7.81 10.46 4.14
N ASN A 85 6.67 9.87 3.77
CA ASN A 85 5.44 9.83 4.56
C ASN A 85 5.00 8.42 4.96
N GLY A 86 5.97 7.51 5.10
CA GLY A 86 5.77 6.21 5.76
C GLY A 86 5.55 5.04 4.81
N TYR A 87 5.62 5.26 3.50
CA TYR A 87 5.66 4.16 2.54
C TYR A 87 7.10 3.72 2.24
N THR A 88 7.23 2.51 1.74
CA THR A 88 8.47 1.91 1.27
C THR A 88 8.23 1.33 -0.11
N THR A 89 9.29 1.20 -0.89
CA THR A 89 9.18 0.64 -2.24
C THR A 89 10.48 -0.04 -2.63
N SER A 90 10.42 -0.88 -3.66
CA SER A 90 11.58 -1.44 -4.33
C SER A 90 11.71 -0.83 -5.72
N ARG A 91 12.79 -0.07 -5.95
CA ARG A 91 13.11 0.50 -7.27
C ARG A 91 13.24 -0.60 -8.33
N GLU A 92 13.87 -1.72 -7.99
CA GLU A 92 14.04 -2.86 -8.89
C GLU A 92 12.69 -3.52 -9.22
N PHE A 93 11.82 -3.71 -8.23
CA PHE A 93 10.50 -4.29 -8.45
C PHE A 93 9.63 -3.36 -9.31
N ASN A 94 9.62 -2.06 -9.02
CA ASN A 94 8.88 -1.07 -9.80
C ASN A 94 9.41 -0.89 -11.23
N ALA A 95 10.69 -1.19 -11.49
CA ALA A 95 11.23 -1.24 -12.85
C ALA A 95 10.69 -2.42 -13.66
N SER A 96 10.19 -3.47 -13.01
CA SER A 96 9.52 -4.62 -13.66
C SER A 96 8.03 -4.37 -13.95
N LEU A 97 7.46 -3.28 -13.41
CA LEU A 97 6.05 -2.93 -13.55
C LEU A 97 5.86 -1.85 -14.61
N VAL A 98 4.92 -2.07 -15.53
CA VAL A 98 4.65 -1.15 -16.64
C VAL A 98 3.62 -0.10 -16.22
N ASP A 99 2.37 -0.51 -15.98
CA ASP A 99 1.24 0.41 -15.78
C ASP A 99 0.94 0.73 -14.30
N ARG A 100 1.87 0.41 -13.40
CA ARG A 100 1.70 0.62 -11.97
C ARG A 100 3.01 0.78 -11.24
N LYS A 101 2.91 1.35 -10.04
CA LYS A 101 3.96 1.32 -9.03
C LYS A 101 3.42 0.63 -7.78
N TRP A 102 4.30 -0.11 -7.13
CA TRP A 102 4.03 -0.80 -5.88
C TRP A 102 4.76 -0.10 -4.74
N LEU A 103 4.03 0.09 -3.65
CA LEU A 103 4.52 0.64 -2.39
C LEU A 103 3.88 -0.18 -1.25
N MET A 104 4.57 -0.22 -0.10
CA MET A 104 4.09 -0.81 1.16
C MET A 104 4.27 0.18 2.30
#